data_AF-A0A375IT69-F1
#
_entry.id   AF-A0A375IT69-F1
#
_cell.length_a   1.000
_cell.length_b   1.000
_cell.length_c   1.000
_cell.angle_alpha   90.00
_cell.angle_beta   90.00
_cell.angle_gamma   90.00
#
_symmetry.space_group_name_H-M   'P 1'
#
loop_
_entity.id
_entity.type
_entity.pdbx_description
1 polymer ?
#
loop_
_entity_poly.entity_id
_entity_poly.type
_entity_poly.pdbx_seq_one_letter_code
_entity_poly.pdbx_strand_id
1 'polypeptide(L)'
;MQNLGIRIRLGAAFGAMWSLMAIGIAVALPRLDDAADARRVLIALAAAALCVAVGAVWGLARSIEAPLSEAVHIAETVAAGDLSQEFNTERGGEFGRLLGGLGEMEDMLTDLVTRIRTATDSITDASHQIAAGNTDLSQRTEEQAAALQQTASSMDELTAMVQQNTERARAANGMAASASGIAARGGEVVGNVVQTMSAISASSRKVTDIIEVIEGIAFRTNILALNAAVEAARAGEQGRGFAVVAGEVRTLAQRSAAAAREIKQLIDDSVRQVDSGSALVGQAGATMEEIVQAVASVTGLLGDITAASEQQSAGIAQVNEAVAQMDTVTQQNAALVEQAATASQALAGQATELQQVVGEFRL
;
A
#
# COMPACT_ATOMS: atom_id res chain seq x y z
N MET A 1 34.07 51.35 -55.60
CA MET A 1 33.53 52.26 -56.64
C MET A 1 32.02 52.12 -56.65
N GLN A 2 31.28 53.19 -56.35
CA GLN A 2 29.83 53.17 -56.14
C GLN A 2 29.11 52.57 -57.37
N ASN A 3 28.39 51.46 -57.16
CA ASN A 3 27.52 50.87 -58.17
C ASN A 3 26.34 51.80 -58.42
N LEU A 4 26.52 52.76 -59.34
CA LEU A 4 25.43 53.52 -59.95
C LEU A 4 24.35 52.54 -60.39
N GLY A 5 23.12 52.71 -59.89
CA GLY A 5 21.98 51.88 -60.28
C GLY A 5 21.84 51.84 -61.81
N ILE A 6 21.26 50.77 -62.33
CA ILE A 6 21.04 50.57 -63.78
C ILE A 6 20.42 51.80 -64.44
N ARG A 7 19.53 52.49 -63.72
CA ARG A 7 18.89 53.75 -64.15
C ARG A 7 19.91 54.87 -64.40
N ILE A 8 20.95 54.98 -63.58
CA ILE A 8 21.98 56.03 -63.69
C ILE A 8 22.99 55.66 -64.80
N ARG A 9 23.33 54.38 -64.96
CA ARG A 9 24.15 53.92 -66.10
C ARG A 9 23.44 54.10 -67.44
N LEU A 10 22.14 53.79 -67.49
CA LEU A 10 21.27 54.07 -68.64
C LEU A 10 21.21 55.57 -68.91
N GLY A 11 20.98 56.38 -67.87
CA GLY A 11 20.95 57.84 -68.00
C GLY A 11 22.26 58.42 -68.51
N ALA A 12 23.41 57.92 -68.05
CA ALA A 12 24.72 58.35 -68.51
C ALA A 12 25.02 57.92 -69.95
N ALA A 13 24.67 56.69 -70.35
CA ALA A 13 24.84 56.20 -71.72
C ALA A 13 23.92 56.94 -72.71
N PHE A 14 22.66 57.16 -72.35
CA PHE A 14 21.73 57.97 -73.14
C PHE A 14 22.18 59.43 -73.22
N GLY A 15 22.66 60.00 -72.12
CA GLY A 15 23.21 61.36 -72.07
C GLY A 15 24.45 61.53 -72.93
N ALA A 16 25.37 60.56 -72.92
CA ALA A 16 26.55 60.53 -73.78
C ALA A 16 26.20 60.36 -75.26
N MET A 17 25.20 59.52 -75.57
CA MET A 17 24.69 59.37 -76.93
C MET A 17 24.01 60.65 -77.44
N TRP A 18 23.19 61.30 -76.61
CA TRP A 18 22.56 62.59 -76.94
C TRP A 18 23.57 63.72 -77.13
N SER A 19 24.60 63.80 -76.28
CA SER A 19 25.64 64.82 -76.42
C SER A 19 26.50 64.60 -77.66
N LEU A 20 26.87 63.35 -77.96
CA LEU A 20 27.57 63.00 -79.21
C LEU A 20 26.74 63.31 -80.45
N MET A 21 25.43 63.04 -80.41
CA MET A 21 24.52 63.35 -81.51
C MET A 21 24.32 64.87 -81.68
N ALA A 22 24.19 65.62 -80.59
CA ALA A 22 24.06 67.08 -80.62
C ALA A 22 25.33 67.76 -81.12
N ILE A 23 26.52 67.34 -80.65
CA ILE A 23 27.82 67.82 -81.15
C ILE A 23 27.96 67.47 -82.64
N GLY A 24 27.56 66.25 -83.02
CA GLY A 24 27.55 65.81 -84.42
C GLY A 24 26.70 66.67 -85.33
N ILE A 25 25.46 66.97 -84.92
CA ILE A 25 24.55 67.85 -85.65
C ILE A 25 25.11 69.27 -85.75
N ALA A 26 25.64 69.82 -84.64
CA ALA A 26 26.27 71.15 -84.62
C ALA A 26 27.49 71.26 -85.54
N VAL A 27 28.28 70.18 -85.66
CA VAL A 27 29.46 70.09 -86.52
C VAL A 27 29.09 69.81 -87.99
N ALA A 28 27.93 69.21 -88.26
CA ALA A 28 27.42 68.90 -89.59
C ALA A 28 26.68 70.08 -90.25
N LEU A 29 25.93 70.89 -89.47
CA LEU A 29 25.16 72.06 -89.94
C LEU A 29 25.95 73.05 -90.83
N PRO A 30 27.19 73.47 -90.49
CA PRO A 30 27.97 74.38 -91.34
C PRO A 30 28.66 73.70 -92.54
N ARG A 31 28.58 72.37 -92.69
CA ARG A 31 29.20 71.59 -93.79
C ARG A 31 28.20 71.12 -94.86
N LEU A 32 26.97 71.64 -94.84
CA LEU A 32 25.88 71.20 -95.73
C LEU A 32 26.00 71.67 -97.19
N ASP A 33 26.95 72.57 -97.51
CA ASP A 33 27.19 73.04 -98.88
C ASP A 33 28.00 72.03 -99.73
N ASP A 34 28.72 71.08 -99.10
CA ASP A 34 29.48 70.00 -99.76
C ASP A 34 28.86 68.63 -99.47
N ALA A 35 28.11 68.09 -100.43
CA ALA A 35 27.38 66.83 -100.30
C ALA A 35 28.27 65.61 -99.93
N ALA A 36 29.57 65.65 -100.27
CA ALA A 36 30.52 64.59 -99.99
C ALA A 36 31.02 64.60 -98.52
N ASP A 37 31.24 65.77 -97.93
CA ASP A 37 31.74 65.90 -96.56
C ASP A 37 30.62 65.79 -95.53
N ALA A 38 29.41 66.28 -95.86
CA ALA A 38 28.21 66.01 -95.07
C ALA A 38 27.95 64.50 -94.93
N ARG A 39 28.12 63.72 -96.01
CA ARG A 39 27.96 62.26 -96.01
C ARG A 39 28.99 61.54 -95.12
N ARG A 40 30.26 61.98 -95.12
CA ARG A 40 31.32 61.38 -94.26
C ARG A 40 31.08 61.66 -92.78
N VAL A 41 30.67 62.88 -92.43
CA VAL A 41 30.33 63.26 -91.05
C VAL A 41 29.12 62.47 -90.55
N LEU A 42 28.08 62.31 -91.37
CA LEU A 42 26.90 61.50 -91.02
C LEU A 42 27.22 60.02 -90.81
N ILE A 43 28.06 59.41 -91.66
CA ILE A 43 28.48 58.01 -91.50
C ILE A 43 29.34 57.84 -90.24
N ALA A 44 30.26 58.77 -89.95
CA ALA A 44 31.09 58.72 -88.75
C ALA A 44 30.24 58.84 -87.46
N LEU A 45 29.22 59.71 -87.47
CA LEU A 45 28.29 59.85 -86.35
C LEU A 45 27.39 58.62 -86.18
N ALA A 46 26.90 58.03 -87.28
CA ALA A 46 26.12 56.80 -87.23
C ALA A 46 26.96 55.63 -86.67
N ALA A 47 28.23 55.52 -87.09
CA ALA A 47 29.16 54.52 -86.56
C ALA A 47 29.49 54.75 -85.08
N ALA A 48 29.73 56.00 -84.67
CA ALA A 48 29.96 56.34 -83.27
C ALA A 48 28.74 56.04 -82.40
N ALA A 49 27.54 56.41 -82.86
CA ALA A 49 26.29 56.08 -82.19
C ALA A 49 26.07 54.56 -82.08
N LEU A 50 26.40 53.78 -83.13
CA LEU A 50 26.33 52.33 -83.10
C LEU A 50 27.33 51.72 -82.09
N CYS A 51 28.57 52.20 -82.05
CA CYS A 51 29.56 51.74 -81.08
C CYS A 51 29.13 52.04 -79.63
N VAL A 52 28.57 53.23 -79.38
CA VAL A 52 28.01 53.59 -78.06
C VAL A 52 26.80 52.70 -77.72
N ALA A 53 25.92 52.44 -78.68
CA ALA A 53 24.77 51.55 -78.48
C ALA A 53 25.20 50.11 -78.18
N VAL A 54 26.14 49.54 -78.94
CA VAL A 54 26.67 48.19 -78.70
C VAL A 54 27.38 48.11 -77.35
N GLY A 55 28.22 49.11 -77.02
CA GLY A 55 28.90 49.17 -75.72
C GLY A 55 27.92 49.31 -74.55
N ALA A 56 26.85 50.10 -74.72
CA ALA A 56 25.80 50.25 -73.72
C ALA A 56 24.99 48.95 -73.55
N VAL A 57 24.59 48.28 -74.64
CA VAL A 57 23.87 46.99 -74.60
C VAL A 57 24.74 45.90 -73.97
N TRP A 58 26.02 45.81 -74.35
CA TRP A 58 26.95 44.84 -73.78
C TRP A 58 27.19 45.09 -72.29
N GLY A 59 27.38 46.36 -71.90
CA GLY A 59 27.49 46.76 -70.50
C GLY A 59 26.21 46.46 -69.70
N LEU A 60 25.03 46.65 -70.30
CA LEU A 60 23.74 46.35 -69.67
C LEU A 60 23.54 44.84 -69.49
N ALA A 61 23.73 44.08 -70.56
CA ALA A 61 23.63 42.62 -70.57
C ALA A 61 24.54 42.03 -69.49
N ARG A 62 25.82 42.42 -69.47
CA ARG A 62 26.78 41.96 -68.46
C ARG A 62 26.42 42.41 -67.03
N SER A 63 25.79 43.58 -66.88
CA SER A 63 25.36 44.09 -65.57
C SER A 63 24.10 43.44 -65.00
N ILE A 64 23.31 42.76 -65.84
CA ILE A 64 22.07 42.06 -65.47
C ILE A 64 22.30 40.55 -65.40
N GLU A 65 22.99 39.99 -66.39
CA GLU A 65 23.25 38.55 -66.53
C GLU A 65 24.06 37.99 -65.35
N ALA A 66 25.12 38.69 -64.94
CA ALA A 66 25.95 38.24 -63.82
C ALA A 66 25.20 38.14 -62.47
N PRO A 67 24.51 39.19 -61.98
CA PRO A 67 23.77 39.08 -60.72
C PRO A 67 22.51 38.19 -60.82
N LEU A 68 21.89 38.07 -62.00
CA LEU A 68 20.78 37.14 -62.18
C LEU A 68 21.25 35.69 -62.14
N SER A 69 22.38 35.37 -62.78
CA SER A 69 23.00 34.04 -62.71
C SER A 69 23.39 33.68 -61.28
N GLU A 70 23.86 34.65 -60.49
CA GLU A 70 24.19 34.46 -59.07
C GLU A 70 22.92 34.18 -58.25
N ALA A 71 21.84 34.91 -58.48
CA ALA A 71 20.56 34.67 -57.81
C ALA A 71 19.95 33.30 -58.19
N VAL A 72 20.06 32.90 -59.46
CA VAL A 72 19.64 31.57 -59.93
C VAL A 72 20.47 30.48 -59.26
N HIS A 73 21.79 30.65 -59.17
CA HIS A 73 22.66 29.67 -58.50
C HIS A 73 22.30 29.49 -57.02
N ILE A 74 22.05 30.59 -56.29
CA ILE A 74 21.59 30.52 -54.89
C ILE A 74 20.28 29.74 -54.81
N ALA A 75 19.29 30.09 -55.65
CA ALA A 75 18.01 29.41 -55.66
C ALA A 75 18.12 27.92 -56.03
N GLU A 76 18.98 27.55 -56.98
CA GLU A 76 19.25 26.16 -57.37
C GLU A 76 19.93 25.37 -56.25
N THR A 77 20.85 26.02 -55.51
CA THR A 77 21.58 25.41 -54.39
C THR A 77 20.62 25.15 -53.22
N VAL A 78 19.80 26.14 -52.85
CA VAL A 78 18.74 25.99 -51.84
C VAL A 78 17.69 24.96 -52.27
N ALA A 79 17.26 24.95 -53.55
CA ALA A 79 16.30 23.98 -54.07
C ALA A 79 16.84 22.55 -54.12
N ALA A 80 18.17 22.38 -54.25
CA ALA A 80 18.85 21.09 -54.14
C ALA A 80 19.04 20.63 -52.68
N GLY A 81 18.62 21.44 -51.71
CA GLY A 81 18.77 21.16 -50.28
C GLY A 81 20.17 21.45 -49.73
N ASP A 82 21.06 22.08 -50.49
CA ASP A 82 22.38 22.49 -50.00
C ASP A 82 22.26 23.85 -49.30
N LEU A 83 22.31 23.82 -47.96
CA LEU A 83 22.25 24.95 -47.04
C LEU A 83 23.62 25.18 -46.37
N SER A 84 24.69 24.57 -46.88
CA SER A 84 26.04 24.67 -46.33
C SER A 84 26.84 25.87 -46.86
N GLN A 85 26.27 26.64 -47.78
CA GLN A 85 26.94 27.71 -48.50
C GLN A 85 26.49 29.09 -48.02
N GLU A 86 27.41 29.86 -47.46
CA GLU A 86 27.12 31.22 -47.01
C GLU A 86 27.14 32.21 -48.18
N PHE A 87 26.00 32.86 -48.46
CA PHE A 87 25.87 33.82 -49.55
C PHE A 87 25.99 35.28 -49.08
N ASN A 88 27.21 35.82 -49.14
CA ASN A 88 27.47 37.24 -48.85
C ASN A 88 27.57 38.08 -50.13
N THR A 89 26.71 39.10 -50.26
CA THR A 89 26.76 40.04 -51.40
C THR A 89 27.30 41.41 -51.00
N GLU A 90 28.36 41.87 -51.69
CA GLU A 90 28.85 43.25 -51.58
C GLU A 90 28.14 44.20 -52.57
N ARG A 91 27.16 43.70 -53.33
CA ARG A 91 26.47 44.48 -54.37
C ARG A 91 25.42 45.39 -53.72
N GLY A 92 25.41 46.66 -54.14
CA GLY A 92 24.33 47.61 -53.81
C GLY A 92 23.23 47.65 -54.87
N GLY A 93 22.15 48.41 -54.61
CA GLY A 93 21.02 48.57 -55.54
C GLY A 93 20.03 47.41 -55.49
N GLU A 94 19.21 47.26 -56.53
CA GLU A 94 18.09 46.31 -56.57
C GLU A 94 18.55 44.85 -56.55
N PHE A 95 19.64 44.51 -57.23
CA PHE A 95 20.23 43.17 -57.20
C PHE A 95 20.89 42.83 -55.88
N GLY A 96 21.49 43.82 -55.20
CA GLY A 96 21.98 43.65 -53.84
C GLY A 96 20.88 43.27 -52.87
N ARG A 97 19.71 43.91 -52.98
CA ARG A 97 18.52 43.57 -52.17
C ARG A 97 17.97 42.18 -52.51
N LEU A 98 17.99 41.78 -53.79
CA LEU A 98 17.56 40.44 -54.20
C LEU A 98 18.48 39.35 -53.63
N LEU A 99 19.79 39.49 -53.85
CA LEU A 99 20.78 38.52 -53.37
C LEU A 99 20.84 38.48 -51.84
N GLY A 100 20.76 39.64 -51.18
CA GLY A 100 20.66 39.72 -49.73
C GLY A 100 19.40 39.05 -49.18
N GLY A 101 18.24 39.24 -49.82
CA GLY A 101 17.00 38.57 -49.42
C GLY A 101 17.02 37.05 -49.66
N LEU A 102 17.73 36.57 -50.69
CA LEU A 102 17.95 35.14 -50.92
C LEU A 102 18.90 34.54 -49.87
N GLY A 103 19.95 35.26 -49.47
CA GLY A 103 20.83 34.87 -48.36
C GLY A 103 20.08 34.83 -47.03
N GLU A 104 19.28 35.86 -46.72
CA GLU A 104 18.43 35.85 -45.50
C GLU A 104 17.44 34.67 -45.50
N MET A 105 16.89 34.29 -46.66
CA MET A 105 16.01 33.12 -46.79
C MET A 105 16.77 31.81 -46.53
N GLU A 106 17.97 31.67 -47.07
CA GLU A 106 18.86 30.53 -46.85
C GLU A 106 19.23 30.42 -45.35
N ASP A 107 19.68 31.50 -44.72
CA ASP A 107 19.97 31.57 -43.28
C ASP A 107 18.78 31.12 -42.42
N MET A 108 17.57 31.60 -42.74
CA MET A 108 16.35 31.20 -42.02
C MET A 108 16.03 29.71 -42.21
N LEU A 109 16.22 29.15 -43.41
CA LEU A 109 16.03 27.74 -43.66
C LEU A 109 17.07 26.91 -42.91
N THR A 110 18.33 27.33 -42.90
CA THR A 110 19.43 26.69 -42.15
C THR A 110 19.13 26.65 -40.65
N ASP A 111 18.68 27.76 -40.05
CA ASP A 111 18.27 27.80 -38.62
C ASP A 111 17.06 26.89 -38.37
N LEU A 112 16.04 26.92 -39.22
CA LEU A 112 14.86 26.06 -39.08
C LEU A 112 15.21 24.58 -39.15
N VAL A 113 15.97 24.16 -40.17
CA VAL A 113 16.40 22.75 -40.35
C VAL A 113 17.28 22.30 -39.18
N THR A 114 18.20 23.15 -38.71
CA THR A 114 19.04 22.87 -37.54
C THR A 114 18.19 22.69 -36.28
N ARG A 115 17.23 23.59 -36.02
CA ARG A 115 16.30 23.49 -34.88
C ARG A 115 15.44 22.24 -34.93
N ILE A 116 14.92 21.87 -36.11
CA ILE A 116 14.14 20.64 -36.28
C ILE A 116 15.02 19.42 -35.99
N ARG A 117 16.25 19.38 -36.50
CA ARG A 117 17.20 18.29 -36.20
C ARG A 117 17.42 18.13 -34.69
N THR A 118 17.77 19.23 -34.00
CA THR A 118 17.97 19.20 -32.54
C THR A 118 16.72 18.78 -31.76
N ALA A 119 15.55 19.27 -32.16
CA ALA A 119 14.28 18.87 -31.54
C ALA A 119 13.99 17.37 -31.75
N THR A 120 14.32 16.85 -32.93
CA THR A 120 14.09 15.44 -33.29
C THR A 120 15.04 14.50 -32.56
N ASP A 121 16.32 14.88 -32.42
CA ASP A 121 17.29 14.17 -31.57
C ASP A 121 16.76 14.10 -30.12
N SER A 122 16.26 15.23 -29.60
CA SER A 122 15.69 15.31 -28.25
C SER A 122 14.45 14.43 -28.07
N ILE A 123 13.56 14.36 -29.07
CA ILE A 123 12.38 13.48 -29.04
C ILE A 123 12.80 12.00 -29.05
N THR A 124 13.83 11.65 -29.82
CA THR A 124 14.36 10.29 -29.88
C THR A 124 14.92 9.87 -28.52
N ASP A 125 15.76 10.71 -27.92
CA ASP A 125 16.33 10.46 -26.59
C ASP A 125 15.25 10.35 -25.51
N ALA A 126 14.27 11.27 -25.51
CA ALA A 126 13.15 11.23 -24.58
C ALA A 126 12.31 9.96 -24.75
N SER A 127 12.07 9.52 -26.00
CA SER A 127 11.31 8.30 -26.28
C SER A 127 12.04 7.05 -25.79
N HIS A 128 13.36 6.98 -25.93
CA HIS A 128 14.18 5.91 -25.36
C HIS A 128 14.15 5.89 -23.83
N GLN A 129 14.22 7.06 -23.19
CA GLN A 129 14.10 7.16 -21.73
C GLN A 129 12.73 6.70 -21.24
N ILE A 130 11.64 7.09 -21.93
CA ILE A 130 10.30 6.62 -21.57
C ILE A 130 10.21 5.10 -21.75
N ALA A 131 10.72 4.54 -22.86
CA ALA A 131 10.70 3.09 -23.07
C ALA A 131 11.47 2.30 -21.98
N ALA A 132 12.62 2.83 -21.54
CA ALA A 132 13.39 2.25 -20.44
C ALA A 132 12.62 2.33 -19.11
N GLY A 133 12.07 3.51 -18.78
CA GLY A 133 11.25 3.69 -17.58
C GLY A 133 9.97 2.84 -17.59
N ASN A 134 9.41 2.59 -18.77
CA ASN A 134 8.23 1.76 -18.92
C ASN A 134 8.54 0.27 -18.72
N THR A 135 9.73 -0.18 -19.13
CA THR A 135 10.22 -1.53 -18.81
C THR A 135 10.37 -1.72 -17.29
N ASP A 136 10.96 -0.74 -16.59
CA ASP A 136 11.05 -0.76 -15.11
C ASP A 136 9.67 -0.77 -14.45
N LEU A 137 8.75 0.07 -14.93
CA LEU A 137 7.38 0.10 -14.42
C LEU A 137 6.65 -1.23 -14.66
N SER A 138 6.86 -1.88 -15.81
CA SER A 138 6.32 -3.21 -16.11
C SER A 138 6.81 -4.24 -15.08
N GLN A 139 8.12 -4.31 -14.86
CA GLN A 139 8.72 -5.24 -13.89
C GLN A 139 8.14 -5.02 -12.48
N ARG A 140 8.08 -3.76 -12.02
CA ARG A 140 7.51 -3.43 -10.71
C ARG A 140 6.02 -3.75 -10.61
N THR A 141 5.28 -3.62 -11.70
CA THR A 141 3.85 -3.97 -11.76
C THR A 141 3.66 -5.48 -11.64
N GLU A 142 4.51 -6.28 -12.30
CA GLU A 142 4.51 -7.75 -12.16
C GLU A 142 4.91 -8.21 -10.75
N GLU A 143 5.96 -7.63 -10.17
CA GLU A 143 6.38 -7.90 -8.79
C GLU A 143 5.27 -7.55 -7.79
N GLN A 144 4.60 -6.41 -8.00
CA GLN A 144 3.45 -6.00 -7.19
C GLN A 144 2.26 -6.97 -7.33
N ALA A 145 1.97 -7.45 -8.54
CA ALA A 145 0.93 -8.44 -8.76
C ALA A 145 1.22 -9.75 -7.99
N ALA A 146 2.47 -10.23 -8.04
CA ALA A 146 2.89 -11.41 -7.29
C ALA A 146 2.77 -11.21 -5.76
N ALA A 147 3.16 -10.04 -5.26
CA ALA A 147 3.03 -9.69 -3.84
C ALA A 147 1.56 -9.59 -3.40
N LEU A 148 0.67 -9.04 -4.24
CA LEU A 148 -0.77 -8.99 -3.98
C LEU A 148 -1.38 -10.40 -3.94
N GLN A 149 -0.99 -11.29 -4.85
CA GLN A 149 -1.44 -12.68 -4.87
C GLN A 149 -1.06 -13.41 -3.57
N GLN A 150 0.19 -13.25 -3.11
CA GLN A 150 0.65 -13.83 -1.85
C GLN A 150 -0.11 -13.23 -0.66
N THR A 151 -0.31 -11.91 -0.66
CA THR A 151 -1.05 -11.21 0.40
C THR A 151 -2.49 -11.71 0.48
N ALA A 152 -3.17 -11.86 -0.66
CA ALA A 152 -4.53 -12.41 -0.73
C ALA A 152 -4.59 -13.84 -0.16
N SER A 153 -3.64 -14.71 -0.54
CA SER A 153 -3.54 -16.06 0.03
C SER A 153 -3.34 -16.05 1.54
N SER A 154 -2.49 -15.16 2.06
CA SER A 154 -2.30 -15.01 3.51
C SER A 154 -3.56 -14.48 4.21
N MET A 155 -4.34 -13.62 3.55
CA MET A 155 -5.62 -13.15 4.09
C MET A 155 -6.68 -14.26 4.15
N ASP A 156 -6.71 -15.17 3.18
CA ASP A 156 -7.58 -16.35 3.22
C ASP A 156 -7.22 -17.27 4.39
N GLU A 157 -5.93 -17.54 4.59
CA GLU A 157 -5.44 -18.32 5.75
C GLU A 157 -5.78 -17.64 7.09
N LEU A 158 -5.59 -16.32 7.19
CA LEU A 158 -5.96 -15.54 8.36
C LEU A 158 -7.47 -15.59 8.63
N THR A 159 -8.29 -15.46 7.58
CA THR A 159 -9.75 -15.57 7.67
C THR A 159 -10.15 -16.94 8.23
N ALA A 160 -9.57 -18.01 7.71
CA ALA A 160 -9.82 -19.37 8.19
C ALA A 160 -9.40 -19.55 9.65
N MET A 161 -8.24 -19.02 10.06
CA MET A 161 -7.78 -19.08 11.44
C MET A 161 -8.69 -18.32 12.41
N VAL A 162 -9.17 -17.13 12.02
CA VAL A 162 -10.09 -16.34 12.85
C VAL A 162 -11.45 -17.04 13.00
N GLN A 163 -11.98 -17.65 11.93
CA GLN A 163 -13.20 -18.46 12.00
C GLN A 163 -13.00 -19.65 12.95
N GLN A 164 -11.88 -20.37 12.81
CA GLN A 164 -11.57 -21.50 13.67
C GLN A 164 -11.41 -21.07 15.15
N ASN A 165 -10.79 -19.93 15.42
CA ASN A 165 -10.66 -19.39 16.78
C ASN A 165 -12.04 -19.07 17.38
N THR A 166 -12.95 -18.49 16.58
CA THR A 166 -14.31 -18.19 17.00
C THR A 166 -15.08 -19.47 17.36
N GLU A 167 -15.00 -20.51 16.53
CA GLU A 167 -15.63 -21.80 16.80
C GLU A 167 -15.05 -22.48 18.05
N ARG A 168 -13.71 -22.47 18.19
CA ARG A 168 -13.02 -23.03 19.36
C ARG A 168 -13.41 -22.29 20.64
N ALA A 169 -13.51 -20.97 20.60
CA ALA A 169 -13.94 -20.18 21.75
C ALA A 169 -15.39 -20.52 22.15
N ARG A 170 -16.30 -20.64 21.18
CA ARG A 170 -17.70 -21.07 21.43
C ARG A 170 -17.78 -22.47 22.01
N ALA A 171 -16.99 -23.42 21.49
CA ALA A 171 -16.94 -24.79 22.00
C ALA A 171 -16.39 -24.83 23.44
N ALA A 172 -15.29 -24.12 23.70
CA ALA A 172 -14.70 -24.00 25.03
C ALA A 172 -15.69 -23.36 26.02
N ASN A 173 -16.49 -22.40 25.57
CA ASN A 173 -17.49 -21.74 26.40
C ASN A 173 -18.60 -22.72 26.82
N GLY A 174 -19.05 -23.58 25.91
CA GLY A 174 -19.97 -24.67 26.22
C GLY A 174 -19.39 -25.67 27.23
N MET A 175 -18.11 -26.03 27.08
CA MET A 175 -17.41 -26.90 28.04
C MET A 175 -17.30 -26.26 29.43
N ALA A 176 -16.94 -24.97 29.49
CA ALA A 176 -16.87 -24.21 30.74
C ALA A 176 -18.23 -24.17 31.45
N ALA A 177 -19.31 -23.87 30.71
CA ALA A 177 -20.67 -23.88 31.25
C ALA A 177 -21.04 -25.27 31.83
N SER A 178 -20.71 -26.35 31.12
CA SER A 178 -20.92 -27.72 31.61
C SER A 178 -20.11 -28.01 32.88
N ALA A 179 -18.84 -27.61 32.94
CA ALA A 179 -17.99 -27.79 34.10
C ALA A 179 -18.51 -27.02 35.32
N SER A 180 -18.96 -25.77 35.14
CA SER A 180 -19.60 -24.97 36.17
C SER A 180 -20.86 -25.66 36.72
N GLY A 181 -21.70 -26.21 35.84
CA GLY A 181 -22.88 -26.99 36.25
C GLY A 181 -22.56 -28.29 36.99
N ILE A 182 -21.41 -28.93 36.71
CA ILE A 182 -20.94 -30.09 37.48
C ILE A 182 -20.46 -29.64 38.87
N ALA A 183 -19.66 -28.58 38.96
CA ALA A 183 -19.15 -28.06 40.22
C ALA A 183 -20.30 -27.57 41.14
N ALA A 184 -21.30 -26.89 40.59
CA ALA A 184 -22.49 -26.47 41.33
C ALA A 184 -23.26 -27.65 41.95
N ARG A 185 -23.49 -28.71 41.16
CA ARG A 185 -24.11 -29.95 41.69
C ARG A 185 -23.21 -30.65 42.72
N GLY A 186 -21.90 -30.60 42.54
CA GLY A 186 -20.93 -31.10 43.53
C GLY A 186 -21.04 -30.35 44.86
N GLY A 187 -21.17 -29.02 44.81
CA GLY A 187 -21.41 -28.18 45.98
C GLY A 187 -22.71 -28.53 46.70
N GLU A 188 -23.80 -28.78 45.97
CA GLU A 188 -25.08 -29.22 46.54
C GLU A 188 -24.95 -30.56 47.28
N VAL A 189 -24.29 -31.55 46.67
CA VAL A 189 -24.04 -32.86 47.30
C VAL A 189 -23.21 -32.71 48.57
N VAL A 190 -22.16 -31.88 48.52
CA VAL A 190 -21.33 -31.58 49.69
C VAL A 190 -22.16 -30.92 50.80
N GLY A 191 -23.03 -29.97 50.47
CA GLY A 191 -23.96 -29.35 51.43
C GLY A 191 -24.86 -30.37 52.13
N ASN A 192 -25.41 -31.33 51.38
CA ASN A 192 -26.21 -32.42 51.94
C ASN A 192 -25.40 -33.31 52.90
N VAL A 193 -24.12 -33.57 52.61
CA VAL A 193 -23.22 -34.32 53.49
C VAL A 193 -22.95 -33.56 54.78
N VAL A 194 -22.67 -32.25 54.72
CA VAL A 194 -22.48 -31.40 55.92
C VAL A 194 -23.73 -31.41 56.81
N GLN A 195 -24.92 -31.32 56.21
CA GLN A 195 -26.18 -31.39 56.95
C GLN A 195 -26.35 -32.75 57.65
N THR A 196 -26.01 -33.84 56.95
CA THR A 196 -26.08 -35.20 57.51
C THR A 196 -25.08 -35.39 58.65
N MET A 197 -23.83 -34.93 58.50
CA MET A 197 -22.82 -34.97 59.56
C MET A 197 -23.26 -34.16 60.79
N SER A 198 -23.87 -32.99 60.58
CA SER A 198 -24.43 -32.19 61.67
C SER A 198 -25.55 -32.92 62.41
N ALA A 199 -26.43 -33.62 61.68
CA ALA A 199 -27.48 -34.44 62.28
C ALA A 199 -26.92 -35.64 63.06
N ILE A 200 -25.88 -36.30 62.54
CA ILE A 200 -25.17 -37.39 63.24
C ILE A 200 -24.53 -36.87 64.52
N SER A 201 -23.79 -35.75 64.47
CA SER A 201 -23.16 -35.14 65.65
C SER A 201 -24.19 -34.79 66.73
N ALA A 202 -25.33 -34.20 66.34
CA ALA A 202 -26.43 -33.92 67.26
C ALA A 202 -27.06 -35.19 67.86
N SER A 203 -27.22 -36.26 67.05
CA SER A 203 -27.72 -37.55 67.53
C SER A 203 -26.76 -38.21 68.50
N SER A 204 -25.46 -38.19 68.22
CA SER A 204 -24.42 -38.75 69.09
C SER A 204 -24.37 -38.05 70.45
N ARG A 205 -24.52 -36.71 70.50
CA ARG A 205 -24.62 -35.96 71.77
C ARG A 205 -25.81 -36.41 72.62
N LYS A 206 -26.98 -36.63 72.00
CA LYS A 206 -28.14 -37.19 72.72
C LYS A 206 -27.86 -38.60 73.27
N VAL A 207 -27.10 -39.42 72.54
CA VAL A 207 -26.68 -40.73 73.03
C VAL A 207 -25.76 -40.57 74.24
N THR A 208 -24.79 -39.66 74.20
CA THR A 208 -23.92 -39.36 75.36
C THR A 208 -24.75 -38.98 76.59
N ASP A 209 -25.76 -38.11 76.45
CA ASP A 209 -26.66 -37.73 77.56
C ASP A 209 -27.39 -38.96 78.15
N ILE A 210 -27.87 -39.87 77.30
CA ILE A 210 -28.55 -41.11 77.74
C ILE A 210 -27.57 -42.02 78.50
N ILE A 211 -26.33 -42.14 78.02
CA ILE A 211 -25.30 -42.97 78.66
C ILE A 211 -24.92 -42.40 80.04
N GLU A 212 -24.87 -41.08 80.20
CA GLU A 212 -24.68 -40.46 81.52
C GLU A 212 -25.80 -40.78 82.50
N VAL A 213 -27.05 -40.80 82.04
CA VAL A 213 -28.20 -41.24 82.85
C VAL A 213 -28.07 -42.72 83.24
N ILE A 214 -27.65 -43.59 82.32
CA ILE A 214 -27.44 -45.03 82.59
C ILE A 214 -26.32 -45.24 83.61
N GLU A 215 -25.19 -44.54 83.48
CA GLU A 215 -24.11 -44.58 84.49
C GLU A 215 -24.62 -44.12 85.86
N GLY A 216 -25.42 -43.05 85.89
CA GLY A 216 -26.07 -42.55 87.10
C GLY A 216 -27.04 -43.57 87.74
N ILE A 217 -27.82 -44.30 86.93
CA ILE A 217 -28.69 -45.39 87.40
C ILE A 217 -27.83 -46.53 87.96
N ALA A 218 -26.78 -46.96 87.26
CA ALA A 218 -25.89 -48.01 87.71
C ALA A 218 -25.21 -47.65 89.05
N PHE A 219 -24.79 -46.39 89.22
CA PHE A 219 -24.24 -45.90 90.48
C PHE A 219 -25.27 -45.94 91.61
N ARG A 220 -26.50 -45.46 91.39
CA ARG A 220 -27.58 -45.52 92.39
C ARG A 220 -27.90 -46.96 92.77
N THR A 221 -27.99 -47.87 91.80
CA THR A 221 -28.22 -49.31 92.04
C THR A 221 -27.09 -49.93 92.86
N ASN A 222 -25.84 -49.57 92.58
CA ASN A 222 -24.68 -50.03 93.34
C ASN A 222 -24.73 -49.57 94.81
N ILE A 223 -25.13 -48.32 95.07
CA ILE A 223 -25.35 -47.81 96.44
C ILE A 223 -26.52 -48.52 97.12
N LEU A 224 -27.64 -48.72 96.41
CA LEU A 224 -28.82 -49.40 96.94
C LEU A 224 -28.49 -50.85 97.33
N ALA A 225 -27.75 -51.56 96.48
CA ALA A 225 -27.30 -52.92 96.71
C ALA A 225 -26.33 -53.02 97.89
N LEU A 226 -25.42 -52.04 98.03
CA LEU A 226 -24.55 -51.95 99.20
C LEU A 226 -25.36 -51.77 100.49
N ASN A 227 -26.32 -50.85 100.50
CA ASN A 227 -27.19 -50.63 101.66
C ASN A 227 -28.00 -51.89 102.01
N ALA A 228 -28.54 -52.59 101.00
CA ALA A 228 -29.25 -53.85 101.19
C ALA A 228 -28.35 -54.96 101.74
N ALA A 229 -27.09 -55.05 101.27
CA ALA A 229 -26.12 -56.01 101.79
C ALA A 229 -25.78 -55.73 103.28
N VAL A 230 -25.67 -54.46 103.66
CA VAL A 230 -25.45 -54.04 105.06
C VAL A 230 -26.65 -54.41 105.93
N GLU A 231 -27.87 -54.14 105.50
CA GLU A 231 -29.07 -54.46 106.28
C GLU A 231 -29.31 -55.98 106.35
N ALA A 232 -28.98 -56.72 105.30
CA ALA A 232 -29.00 -58.18 105.30
C ALA A 232 -27.99 -58.77 106.28
N ALA A 233 -26.78 -58.19 106.39
CA ALA A 233 -25.80 -58.59 107.40
C ALA A 233 -26.30 -58.29 108.83
N ARG A 234 -27.05 -57.20 109.00
CA ARG A 234 -27.65 -56.81 110.28
C ARG A 234 -28.76 -57.78 110.74
N ALA A 235 -29.47 -58.41 109.81
CA ALA A 235 -30.49 -59.42 110.09
C ALA A 235 -29.94 -60.82 110.44
N GLY A 236 -28.61 -61.01 110.43
CA GLY A 236 -27.96 -62.27 110.82
C GLY A 236 -28.28 -63.44 109.88
N GLU A 237 -28.52 -64.63 110.44
CA GLU A 237 -28.79 -65.85 109.63
C GLU A 237 -30.06 -65.74 108.77
N GLN A 238 -31.04 -64.91 109.15
CA GLN A 238 -32.27 -64.72 108.36
C GLN A 238 -32.05 -63.85 107.11
N GLY A 239 -30.98 -63.04 107.08
CA GLY A 239 -30.64 -62.16 105.95
C GLY A 239 -29.70 -62.79 104.92
N ARG A 240 -29.22 -64.02 105.15
CA ARG A 240 -28.14 -64.64 104.36
C ARG A 240 -28.45 -64.76 102.87
N GLY A 241 -29.69 -65.13 102.53
CA GLY A 241 -30.15 -65.18 101.12
C GLY A 241 -30.24 -63.79 100.47
N PHE A 242 -30.71 -62.79 101.22
CA PHE A 242 -30.77 -61.40 100.75
C PHE A 242 -29.37 -60.79 100.54
N ALA A 243 -28.39 -61.14 101.38
CA ALA A 243 -27.01 -60.68 101.24
C ALA A 243 -26.36 -61.16 99.93
N VAL A 244 -26.63 -62.40 99.51
CA VAL A 244 -26.13 -62.96 98.23
C VAL A 244 -26.75 -62.22 97.05
N VAL A 245 -28.07 -62.02 97.06
CA VAL A 245 -28.77 -61.28 95.99
C VAL A 245 -28.27 -59.84 95.92
N ALA A 246 -28.08 -59.17 97.07
CA ALA A 246 -27.52 -57.82 97.11
C ALA A 246 -26.09 -57.76 96.55
N GLY A 247 -25.25 -58.77 96.82
CA GLY A 247 -23.92 -58.90 96.21
C GLY A 247 -23.96 -59.07 94.69
N GLU A 248 -24.88 -59.88 94.17
CA GLU A 248 -25.04 -60.09 92.72
C GLU A 248 -25.55 -58.83 92.02
N VAL A 249 -26.55 -58.14 92.60
CA VAL A 249 -27.07 -56.86 92.09
C VAL A 249 -25.97 -55.81 92.08
N ARG A 250 -25.11 -55.77 93.12
CA ARG A 250 -23.96 -54.86 93.17
C ARG A 250 -22.96 -55.15 92.04
N THR A 251 -22.61 -56.41 91.82
CA THR A 251 -21.71 -56.82 90.73
C THR A 251 -22.29 -56.45 89.36
N LEU A 252 -23.59 -56.67 89.15
CA LEU A 252 -24.29 -56.30 87.92
C LEU A 252 -24.30 -54.78 87.71
N ALA A 253 -24.50 -54.00 88.76
CA ALA A 253 -24.44 -52.55 88.72
C ALA A 253 -23.04 -52.03 88.36
N GLN A 254 -21.98 -52.61 88.93
CA GLN A 254 -20.60 -52.28 88.56
C GLN A 254 -20.29 -52.64 87.10
N ARG A 255 -20.74 -53.81 86.62
CA ARG A 255 -20.60 -54.20 85.21
C ARG A 255 -21.35 -53.25 84.27
N SER A 256 -22.55 -52.83 84.65
CA SER A 256 -23.34 -51.88 83.86
C SER A 256 -22.67 -50.50 83.78
N ALA A 257 -22.09 -50.03 84.89
CA ALA A 257 -21.33 -48.77 84.90
C ALA A 257 -20.06 -48.85 84.03
N ALA A 258 -19.33 -49.97 84.07
CA ALA A 258 -18.16 -50.18 83.22
C ALA A 258 -18.54 -50.18 81.73
N ALA A 259 -19.58 -50.92 81.35
CA ALA A 259 -20.09 -50.94 79.97
C ALA A 259 -20.59 -49.56 79.51
N ALA A 260 -21.28 -48.81 80.38
CA ALA A 260 -21.71 -47.45 80.07
C ALA A 260 -20.51 -46.53 79.75
N ARG A 261 -19.42 -46.60 80.53
CA ARG A 261 -18.20 -45.82 80.24
C ARG A 261 -17.53 -46.20 78.93
N GLU A 262 -17.47 -47.50 78.62
CA GLU A 262 -16.90 -47.99 77.36
C GLU A 262 -17.72 -47.50 76.16
N ILE A 263 -19.06 -47.55 76.24
CA ILE A 263 -19.94 -46.97 75.22
C ILE A 263 -19.75 -45.46 75.12
N LYS A 264 -19.65 -44.74 76.25
CA LYS A 264 -19.40 -43.29 76.26
C LYS A 264 -18.14 -42.95 75.48
N GLN A 265 -17.05 -43.67 75.74
CA GLN A 265 -15.78 -43.46 75.05
C GLN A 265 -15.90 -43.69 73.54
N LEU A 266 -16.57 -44.77 73.10
CA LEU A 266 -16.79 -45.04 71.67
C LEU A 266 -17.64 -43.97 70.99
N ILE A 267 -18.63 -43.41 71.69
CA ILE A 267 -19.46 -42.32 71.17
C ILE A 267 -18.67 -41.02 71.09
N ASP A 268 -17.87 -40.68 72.10
CA ASP A 268 -17.01 -39.50 72.10
C ASP A 268 -15.97 -39.57 70.95
N ASP A 269 -15.40 -40.75 70.70
CA ASP A 269 -14.52 -41.00 69.57
C ASP A 269 -15.24 -40.80 68.22
N SER A 270 -16.48 -41.31 68.11
CA SER A 270 -17.31 -41.14 66.92
C SER A 270 -17.66 -39.67 66.67
N VAL A 271 -17.97 -38.89 67.71
CA VAL A 271 -18.23 -37.44 67.61
C VAL A 271 -17.00 -36.72 67.06
N ARG A 272 -15.81 -36.99 67.61
CA ARG A 272 -14.56 -36.40 67.12
C ARG A 272 -14.30 -36.71 65.65
N GLN A 273 -14.61 -37.92 65.21
CA GLN A 273 -14.42 -38.33 63.82
C GLN A 273 -15.44 -37.68 62.87
N VAL A 274 -16.69 -37.52 63.30
CA VAL A 274 -17.73 -36.78 62.56
C VAL A 274 -17.39 -35.30 62.46
N ASP A 275 -16.92 -34.68 63.54
CA ASP A 275 -16.53 -33.26 63.54
C ASP A 275 -15.34 -33.01 62.59
N SER A 276 -14.34 -33.90 62.59
CA SER A 276 -13.22 -33.87 61.63
C SER A 276 -13.69 -34.07 60.19
N GLY A 277 -14.57 -35.03 59.94
CA GLY A 277 -15.17 -35.28 58.62
C GLY A 277 -15.98 -34.08 58.11
N SER A 278 -16.76 -33.45 58.99
CA SER A 278 -17.52 -32.23 58.69
C SER A 278 -16.61 -31.08 58.25
N ALA A 279 -15.48 -30.88 58.94
CA ALA A 279 -14.51 -29.86 58.57
C ALA A 279 -13.89 -30.11 57.19
N LEU A 280 -13.49 -31.34 56.88
CA LEU A 280 -12.92 -31.71 55.57
C LEU A 280 -13.94 -31.53 54.43
N VAL A 281 -15.19 -31.94 54.68
CA VAL A 281 -16.27 -31.79 53.69
C VAL A 281 -16.62 -30.31 53.50
N GLY A 282 -16.63 -29.50 54.56
CA GLY A 282 -16.80 -28.05 54.46
C GLY A 282 -15.71 -27.39 53.61
N GLN A 283 -14.45 -27.79 53.77
CA GLN A 283 -13.35 -27.33 52.94
C GLN A 283 -13.54 -27.74 51.47
N ALA A 284 -13.97 -28.98 51.20
CA ALA A 284 -14.29 -29.43 49.85
C ALA A 284 -15.43 -28.59 49.22
N GLY A 285 -16.41 -28.16 50.01
CA GLY A 285 -17.48 -27.27 49.57
C GLY A 285 -16.96 -25.90 49.13
N ALA A 286 -16.09 -25.28 49.95
CA ALA A 286 -15.44 -24.02 49.59
C ALA A 286 -14.62 -24.14 48.30
N THR A 287 -13.89 -25.25 48.11
CA THR A 287 -13.16 -25.49 46.86
C THR A 287 -14.08 -25.62 45.64
N MET A 288 -15.29 -26.19 45.79
CA MET A 288 -16.27 -26.21 44.70
C MET A 288 -16.76 -24.81 44.33
N GLU A 289 -16.97 -23.92 45.30
CA GLU A 289 -17.31 -22.51 45.04
C GLU A 289 -16.18 -21.77 44.31
N GLU A 290 -14.93 -21.98 44.71
CA GLU A 290 -13.75 -21.43 44.02
C GLU A 290 -13.68 -21.91 42.56
N ILE A 291 -13.96 -23.19 42.30
CA ILE A 291 -14.01 -23.74 40.94
C ILE A 291 -15.10 -23.04 40.11
N VAL A 292 -16.30 -22.83 40.66
CA VAL A 292 -17.38 -22.13 39.96
C VAL A 292 -16.96 -20.70 39.58
N GLN A 293 -16.32 -19.98 40.49
CA GLN A 293 -15.82 -18.62 40.23
C GLN A 293 -14.70 -18.58 39.18
N ALA A 294 -13.76 -19.53 39.24
CA ALA A 294 -12.68 -19.64 38.27
C ALA A 294 -13.23 -19.94 36.86
N VAL A 295 -14.19 -20.86 36.76
CA VAL A 295 -14.85 -21.20 35.48
C VAL A 295 -15.67 -20.02 34.93
N ALA A 296 -16.32 -19.23 35.79
CA ALA A 296 -17.00 -18.00 35.38
C ALA A 296 -16.02 -16.98 34.77
N SER A 297 -14.82 -16.83 35.36
CA SER A 297 -13.76 -15.98 34.79
C SER A 297 -13.30 -16.47 33.42
N VAL A 298 -13.12 -17.78 33.25
CA VAL A 298 -12.77 -18.38 31.94
C VAL A 298 -13.86 -18.14 30.89
N THR A 299 -15.13 -18.27 31.29
CA THR A 299 -16.29 -17.97 30.42
C THR A 299 -16.26 -16.52 29.94
N GLY A 300 -15.92 -15.58 30.83
CA GLY A 300 -15.74 -14.16 30.47
C GLY A 300 -14.63 -13.96 29.42
N LEU A 301 -13.45 -14.55 29.65
CA LEU A 301 -12.32 -14.46 28.71
C LEU A 301 -12.67 -15.05 27.32
N LEU A 302 -13.44 -16.13 27.28
CA LEU A 302 -13.89 -16.72 26.01
C LEU A 302 -14.89 -15.83 25.28
N GLY A 303 -15.70 -15.07 26.02
CA GLY A 303 -16.54 -13.99 25.49
C GLY A 303 -15.69 -12.89 24.82
N ASP A 304 -14.66 -12.42 25.52
CA ASP A 304 -13.74 -11.40 24.98
C ASP A 304 -13.00 -11.90 23.72
N ILE A 305 -12.54 -13.16 23.70
CA ILE A 305 -11.91 -13.77 22.52
C ILE A 305 -12.88 -13.83 21.33
N THR A 306 -14.15 -14.18 21.59
CA THR A 306 -15.17 -14.23 20.54
C THR A 306 -15.41 -12.85 19.95
N ALA A 307 -15.60 -11.83 20.80
CA ALA A 307 -15.79 -10.45 20.36
C ALA A 307 -14.57 -9.90 19.59
N ALA A 308 -13.35 -10.17 20.07
CA ALA A 308 -12.12 -9.78 19.39
C ALA A 308 -11.97 -10.48 18.03
N SER A 309 -12.35 -11.75 17.93
CA SER A 309 -12.32 -12.51 16.67
C SER A 309 -13.34 -11.99 15.66
N GLU A 310 -14.53 -11.59 16.10
CA GLU A 310 -15.54 -10.95 15.24
C GLU A 310 -15.03 -9.60 14.70
N GLN A 311 -14.37 -8.79 15.54
CA GLN A 311 -13.73 -7.55 15.11
C GLN A 311 -12.57 -7.80 14.13
N GLN A 312 -11.73 -8.82 14.38
CA GLN A 312 -10.67 -9.21 13.44
C GLN A 312 -11.24 -9.64 12.09
N SER A 313 -12.34 -10.40 12.07
CA SER A 313 -12.99 -10.82 10.83
C SER A 313 -13.48 -9.62 10.01
N ALA A 314 -14.08 -8.61 10.67
CA ALA A 314 -14.47 -7.37 10.00
C ALA A 314 -13.25 -6.59 9.46
N GLY A 315 -12.16 -6.53 10.23
CA GLY A 315 -10.90 -5.90 9.80
C GLY A 315 -10.28 -6.59 8.59
N ILE A 316 -10.27 -7.92 8.56
CA ILE A 316 -9.77 -8.70 7.42
C ILE A 316 -10.63 -8.47 6.17
N ALA A 317 -11.96 -8.38 6.32
CA ALA A 317 -12.85 -8.06 5.19
C ALA A 317 -12.50 -6.71 4.55
N GLN A 318 -12.22 -5.69 5.37
CA GLN A 318 -11.79 -4.37 4.87
C GLN A 318 -10.42 -4.42 4.17
N VAL A 319 -9.47 -5.22 4.70
CA VAL A 319 -8.17 -5.42 4.05
C VAL A 319 -8.34 -6.13 2.70
N ASN A 320 -9.22 -7.13 2.61
CA ASN A 320 -9.51 -7.82 1.35
C ASN A 320 -10.10 -6.87 0.30
N GLU A 321 -10.99 -5.95 0.69
CA GLU A 321 -11.49 -4.92 -0.22
C GLU A 321 -10.36 -4.00 -0.73
N ALA A 322 -9.46 -3.59 0.15
CA ALA A 322 -8.30 -2.78 -0.24
C ALA A 322 -7.34 -3.54 -1.19
N VAL A 323 -7.11 -4.83 -0.95
CA VAL A 323 -6.29 -5.69 -1.83
C VAL A 323 -6.94 -5.83 -3.21
N ALA A 324 -8.26 -6.01 -3.29
CA ALA A 324 -8.98 -6.07 -4.56
C ALA A 324 -8.91 -4.74 -5.34
N GLN A 325 -8.96 -3.62 -4.62
CA GLN A 325 -8.77 -2.30 -5.24
C GLN A 325 -7.33 -2.13 -5.75
N MET A 326 -6.32 -2.56 -4.99
CA MET A 326 -4.93 -2.53 -5.44
C MET A 326 -4.70 -3.41 -6.66
N ASP A 327 -5.32 -4.59 -6.73
CA ASP A 327 -5.26 -5.46 -7.91
C ASP A 327 -5.84 -4.76 -9.16
N THR A 328 -6.98 -4.08 -9.01
CA THR A 328 -7.58 -3.30 -10.10
C THR A 328 -6.62 -2.20 -10.60
N VAL A 329 -5.95 -1.49 -9.68
CA VAL A 329 -4.96 -0.46 -10.05
C VAL A 329 -3.72 -1.10 -10.70
N THR A 330 -3.26 -2.25 -10.22
CA THR A 330 -2.15 -2.99 -10.81
C THR A 330 -2.47 -3.41 -12.26
N GLN A 331 -3.67 -3.89 -12.52
CA GLN A 331 -4.13 -4.21 -13.89
C GLN A 331 -4.21 -2.96 -14.78
N GLN A 332 -4.69 -1.83 -14.24
CA GLN A 332 -4.69 -0.56 -14.97
C GLN A 332 -3.28 -0.08 -15.28
N ASN A 333 -2.33 -0.23 -14.35
CA ASN A 333 -0.93 0.10 -14.58
C ASN A 333 -0.33 -0.76 -15.70
N ALA A 334 -0.63 -2.07 -15.73
CA ALA A 334 -0.18 -2.93 -16.82
C ALA A 334 -0.70 -2.46 -18.19
N ALA A 335 -1.97 -2.08 -18.27
CA ALA A 335 -2.55 -1.52 -19.49
C ALA A 335 -1.93 -0.17 -19.88
N LEU A 336 -1.68 0.70 -18.90
CA LEU A 336 -1.01 2.00 -19.11
C LEU A 336 0.43 1.82 -19.59
N VAL A 337 1.14 0.84 -19.06
CA VAL A 337 2.49 0.47 -19.49
C VAL A 337 2.47 0.05 -20.96
N GLU A 338 1.55 -0.82 -21.36
CA GLU A 338 1.43 -1.23 -22.77
C GLU A 338 1.12 -0.05 -23.71
N GLN A 339 0.21 0.83 -23.29
CA GLN A 339 -0.13 2.04 -24.04
C GLN A 339 1.07 3.01 -24.14
N ALA A 340 1.79 3.22 -23.05
CA ALA A 340 2.96 4.09 -23.01
C ALA A 340 4.10 3.55 -23.89
N ALA A 341 4.37 2.23 -23.86
CA ALA A 341 5.34 1.60 -24.76
C ALA A 341 5.01 1.88 -26.23
N THR A 342 3.74 1.67 -26.60
CA THR A 342 3.26 1.89 -27.97
C THR A 342 3.40 3.35 -28.38
N ALA A 343 3.03 4.29 -27.50
CA ALA A 343 3.15 5.72 -27.76
C ALA A 343 4.61 6.16 -27.91
N SER A 344 5.52 5.71 -27.04
CA SER A 344 6.95 6.01 -27.13
C SER A 344 7.59 5.45 -28.39
N GLN A 345 7.20 4.25 -28.80
CA GLN A 345 7.70 3.66 -30.04
C GLN A 345 7.21 4.43 -31.28
N ALA A 346 5.95 4.89 -31.26
CA ALA A 346 5.41 5.75 -32.32
C ALA A 346 6.13 7.11 -32.40
N LEU A 347 6.42 7.74 -31.26
CA LEU A 347 7.18 9.00 -31.20
C LEU A 347 8.61 8.83 -31.71
N ALA A 348 9.31 7.76 -31.33
CA ALA A 348 10.64 7.45 -31.84
C ALA A 348 10.63 7.21 -33.36
N GLY A 349 9.61 6.52 -33.87
CA GLY A 349 9.40 6.32 -35.30
C GLY A 349 9.18 7.64 -36.05
N GLN A 350 8.30 8.51 -35.54
CA GLN A 350 8.01 9.82 -36.15
C GLN A 350 9.24 10.73 -36.13
N ALA A 351 10.04 10.68 -35.05
CA ALA A 351 11.29 11.40 -34.96
C ALA A 351 12.30 10.88 -36.01
N THR A 352 12.43 9.57 -36.15
CA THR A 352 13.31 8.97 -37.18
C THR A 352 12.90 9.42 -38.59
N GLU A 353 11.61 9.47 -38.89
CA GLU A 353 11.09 9.97 -40.17
C GLU A 353 11.44 11.45 -40.40
N LEU A 354 11.25 12.31 -39.39
CA LEU A 354 11.63 13.72 -39.46
C LEU A 354 13.15 13.92 -39.64
N GLN A 355 13.96 13.10 -38.99
CA GLN A 355 15.41 13.08 -39.17
C GLN A 355 15.81 12.70 -40.60
N GLN A 356 15.10 11.76 -41.23
CA GLN A 356 15.34 11.40 -42.63
C GLN A 356 15.00 12.57 -43.57
N VAL A 357 13.85 13.21 -43.38
CA VAL A 357 13.43 14.38 -44.19
C VAL A 357 14.39 15.55 -44.03
N VAL A 358 14.82 15.86 -42.80
CA VAL A 358 15.81 16.89 -42.52
C VAL A 358 17.20 16.50 -43.04
N GLY A 359 17.53 15.21 -43.04
CA GLY A 359 18.79 14.69 -43.56
C GLY A 359 18.95 14.79 -45.08
N GLU A 360 17.88 15.07 -45.82
CA GLU A 360 17.96 15.43 -47.25
C GLU A 360 18.62 16.81 -47.45
N PHE A 361 18.53 17.69 -46.45
CA PHE A 361 19.20 18.98 -46.45
C PHE A 361 20.64 18.85 -45.96
N ARG A 362 21.58 19.39 -46.73
CA ARG A 362 22.99 19.46 -46.39
C ARG A 362 23.26 20.78 -45.67
N LEU A 363 23.52 20.69 -44.37
CA LEU A 363 24.01 21.78 -43.53
C LEU A 363 25.54 21.85 -43.56
#